data_AF-A0A518IYZ1-F1
#
_entry.id   AF-A0A518IYZ1-F1
#
_cell.length_a   1.000
_cell.length_b   1.000
_cell.length_c   1.000
_cell.angle_alpha   90.00
_cell.angle_beta   90.00
_cell.angle_gamma   90.00
#
_symmetry.space_group_name_H-M   'P 1'
#
loop_
_entity.id
_entity.type
_entity.pdbx_description
1 polymer ?
#
loop_
_entity_poly.entity_id
_entity_poly.type
_entity_poly.pdbx_seq_one_letter_code
_entity_poly.pdbx_strand_id
1 'polypeptide(L)'
;MTKKTPNNHSTATSRTGGLAIVEDTRGRRALQLRSKLGMSREVFARLVPTSVRNLASLESGQPPSPVIQKNLTELQRVISALEDVVKQEAIGPWMDQPNAAFEGLKPIEVIERGEIDRIWRMLYQLQSGDAF
;
A
#
# COMPACT_ATOMS: atom_id res chain seq x y z
N MET A 1 -14.38 30.64 -9.82
CA MET A 1 -15.12 29.47 -10.35
C MET A 1 -14.18 28.58 -11.14
N THR A 2 -13.69 27.51 -10.54
CA THR A 2 -13.03 26.40 -11.23
C THR A 2 -13.57 25.11 -10.63
N LYS A 3 -14.17 24.28 -11.48
CA LYS A 3 -14.92 23.08 -11.10
C LYS A 3 -13.93 22.04 -10.57
N LYS A 4 -14.03 21.69 -9.29
CA LYS A 4 -13.36 20.53 -8.72
C LYS A 4 -14.08 19.29 -9.28
N THR A 5 -13.48 18.65 -10.28
CA THR A 5 -14.00 17.39 -10.83
C THR A 5 -14.03 16.35 -9.71
N PRO A 6 -15.19 15.81 -9.32
CA PRO A 6 -15.23 14.68 -8.42
C PRO A 6 -14.82 13.46 -9.26
N ASN A 7 -13.68 12.85 -8.97
CA ASN A 7 -13.36 11.55 -9.55
C ASN A 7 -14.20 10.48 -8.83
N ASN A 8 -15.51 10.53 -9.09
CA ASN A 8 -16.53 9.67 -8.50
C ASN A 8 -16.64 8.41 -9.36
N HIS A 9 -15.61 7.57 -9.33
CA HIS A 9 -15.85 6.15 -9.57
C HIS A 9 -16.47 5.62 -8.27
N SER A 10 -17.79 5.43 -8.26
CA SER A 10 -18.46 4.72 -7.16
C SER A 10 -17.84 3.33 -7.05
N THR A 11 -16.88 3.19 -6.15
CA THR A 11 -16.25 1.92 -5.81
C THR A 11 -17.04 1.29 -4.68
N ALA A 12 -17.63 0.12 -4.93
CA ALA A 12 -18.23 -0.65 -3.85
C ALA A 12 -17.10 -1.23 -2.99
N THR A 13 -17.05 -0.83 -1.73
CA THR A 13 -16.13 -1.42 -0.75
C THR A 13 -16.82 -2.59 -0.07
N SER A 14 -16.27 -3.79 -0.22
CA SER A 14 -16.73 -5.00 0.47
C SER A 14 -15.61 -5.58 1.32
N ARG A 15 -15.96 -6.35 2.37
CA ARG A 15 -14.97 -7.16 3.09
C ARG A 15 -15.13 -8.61 2.66
N THR A 16 -14.06 -9.23 2.17
CA THR A 16 -14.04 -10.66 1.84
C THR A 16 -12.79 -11.30 2.46
N GLY A 17 -12.95 -12.38 3.21
CA GLY A 17 -11.83 -13.03 3.90
C GLY A 17 -11.08 -12.12 4.89
N GLY A 18 -11.73 -11.09 5.44
CA GLY A 18 -11.10 -10.09 6.30
C GLY A 18 -10.35 -8.96 5.57
N LEU A 19 -10.27 -9.01 4.24
CA LEU A 19 -9.64 -8.00 3.40
C LEU A 19 -10.67 -7.06 2.80
N ALA A 20 -10.36 -5.75 2.76
CA ALA A 20 -11.19 -4.78 2.08
C ALA A 20 -10.92 -4.83 0.57
N ILE A 21 -11.96 -5.07 -0.22
CA ILE A 21 -11.96 -5.16 -1.67
C ILE A 21 -12.71 -3.97 -2.25
N VAL A 22 -12.11 -3.34 -3.24
CA VAL A 22 -12.71 -2.29 -4.06
C VAL A 22 -13.04 -2.88 -5.42
N GLU A 23 -14.26 -2.66 -5.89
CA GLU A 23 -14.70 -2.98 -7.24
C GLU A 23 -15.00 -1.71 -8.03
N ASP A 24 -14.44 -1.57 -9.22
CA ASP A 24 -14.72 -0.44 -10.11
C ASP A 24 -15.97 -0.67 -10.97
N THR A 25 -16.39 0.36 -11.70
CA THR A 25 -17.56 0.30 -12.60
C THR A 25 -17.46 -0.75 -13.73
N ARG A 26 -16.28 -1.33 -13.96
CA ARG A 26 -16.04 -2.39 -14.96
C ARG A 26 -15.96 -3.78 -14.32
N GLY A 27 -16.29 -3.90 -13.03
CA GLY A 27 -16.19 -5.14 -12.28
C GLY A 27 -14.76 -5.55 -11.91
N ARG A 28 -13.77 -4.65 -12.07
CA ARG A 28 -12.38 -4.97 -11.72
C ARG A 28 -12.22 -4.85 -10.21
N ARG A 29 -11.80 -5.96 -9.59
CA ARG A 29 -11.60 -6.07 -8.14
C ARG A 29 -10.13 -5.86 -7.78
N ALA A 30 -9.91 -5.14 -6.69
CA ALA A 30 -8.59 -4.85 -6.15
C ALA A 30 -8.63 -4.86 -4.62
N LEU A 31 -7.52 -5.21 -3.97
CA LEU A 31 -7.38 -4.86 -2.56
C LEU A 31 -7.47 -3.34 -2.42
N GLN A 32 -8.26 -2.85 -1.45
CA GLN A 32 -8.40 -1.42 -1.19
C GLN A 32 -7.03 -0.76 -0.99
N LEU A 33 -6.13 -1.42 -0.24
CA LEU A 33 -4.77 -0.95 0.01
C LEU A 33 -3.97 -0.77 -1.29
N ARG A 34 -4.05 -1.73 -2.22
CA ARG A 34 -3.40 -1.61 -3.55
C ARG A 34 -4.00 -0.45 -4.36
N SER A 35 -5.33 -0.35 -4.37
CA SER A 35 -6.02 0.74 -5.07
C SER A 35 -5.63 2.11 -4.51
N LYS A 36 -5.45 2.21 -3.19
CA LYS A 36 -5.04 3.44 -2.50
C LYS A 36 -3.64 3.91 -2.89
N LEU A 37 -2.74 2.96 -3.14
CA LEU A 37 -1.37 3.23 -3.56
C LEU A 37 -1.22 3.45 -5.07
N GLY A 38 -2.27 3.22 -5.87
CA GLY A 38 -2.21 3.37 -7.33
C GLY A 38 -1.28 2.37 -8.01
N MET A 39 -0.97 1.24 -7.37
CA MET A 39 0.02 0.27 -7.85
C MET A 39 -0.59 -0.80 -8.77
N SER A 40 0.21 -1.27 -9.73
CA SER A 40 -0.10 -2.48 -10.48
C SER A 40 -0.10 -3.71 -9.55
N ARG A 41 -0.70 -4.81 -10.02
CA ARG A 41 -0.73 -6.05 -9.24
C ARG A 41 0.69 -6.61 -9.04
N GLU A 42 1.53 -6.49 -10.05
CA GLU A 42 2.93 -6.93 -10.06
C GLU A 42 3.74 -6.20 -9.00
N VAL A 43 3.65 -4.86 -8.96
CA VAL A 43 4.37 -4.04 -7.97
C VAL A 43 3.87 -4.35 -6.56
N PHE A 44 2.56 -4.40 -6.35
CA PHE A 44 2.00 -4.66 -5.02
C PHE A 44 2.30 -6.06 -4.49
N ALA A 45 2.38 -7.07 -5.36
CA ALA A 45 2.76 -8.44 -4.98
C ALA A 45 4.18 -8.53 -4.41
N ARG A 46 5.05 -7.56 -4.70
CA ARG A 46 6.39 -7.49 -4.13
C ARG A 46 6.37 -6.93 -2.70
N LEU A 47 5.48 -5.99 -2.39
CA LEU A 47 5.29 -5.44 -1.04
C LEU A 47 4.71 -6.46 -0.05
N VAL A 48 3.82 -7.31 -0.54
CA VAL A 48 3.19 -8.37 0.24
C VAL A 48 3.75 -9.67 -0.30
N PRO A 49 4.84 -10.24 0.26
CA PRO A 49 5.71 -11.22 -0.39
C PRO A 49 4.92 -12.46 -0.86
N THR A 50 4.36 -12.36 -2.05
CA THR A 50 3.36 -13.28 -2.59
C THR A 50 3.39 -13.24 -4.10
N SER A 51 2.86 -14.27 -4.75
CA SER A 51 2.81 -14.29 -6.21
C SER A 51 1.65 -13.43 -6.74
N VAL A 52 1.80 -12.89 -7.95
CA VAL A 52 0.72 -12.18 -8.66
C VAL A 52 -0.54 -13.04 -8.77
N ARG A 53 -0.37 -14.36 -8.97
CA ARG A 53 -1.47 -15.34 -8.99
C ARG A 53 -2.18 -15.42 -7.64
N ASN A 54 -1.43 -15.53 -6.54
CA ASN A 54 -2.03 -15.57 -5.21
C ASN A 54 -2.73 -14.25 -4.90
N LEU A 55 -2.13 -13.11 -5.23
CA LEU A 55 -2.76 -11.80 -5.07
C LEU A 55 -4.08 -11.69 -5.86
N ALA A 56 -4.13 -12.21 -7.10
CA ALA A 56 -5.37 -12.26 -7.86
C ALA A 56 -6.46 -13.12 -7.19
N SER A 57 -6.08 -14.25 -6.58
CA SER A 57 -7.00 -15.07 -5.78
C SER A 57 -7.52 -14.34 -4.53
N LEU A 58 -6.67 -13.57 -3.85
CA LEU A 58 -7.10 -12.73 -2.72
C LEU A 58 -8.09 -11.65 -3.17
N GLU A 59 -7.82 -11.00 -4.30
CA GLU A 59 -8.69 -9.98 -4.87
C GLU A 59 -10.04 -10.53 -5.38
N SER A 60 -10.11 -11.83 -5.69
CA SER A 60 -11.37 -12.51 -6.01
C SER A 60 -12.17 -12.93 -4.77
N GLY A 61 -11.56 -12.83 -3.57
CA GLY A 61 -12.21 -13.08 -2.29
C GLY A 61 -11.74 -14.34 -1.56
N GLN A 62 -10.68 -14.99 -2.01
CA GLN A 62 -10.08 -16.07 -1.20
C GLN A 62 -9.48 -15.50 0.08
N PRO A 63 -9.65 -16.19 1.23
CA PRO A 63 -9.06 -15.73 2.48
C PRO A 63 -7.52 -15.82 2.42
N PRO A 64 -6.80 -14.85 2.99
CA PRO A 64 -5.35 -14.91 3.08
C PRO A 64 -4.91 -15.97 4.09
N SER A 65 -3.71 -16.52 3.88
CA SER A 65 -3.03 -17.28 4.93
C SER A 65 -2.67 -16.36 6.11
N PRO A 66 -2.43 -16.90 7.32
CA PRO A 66 -2.04 -16.09 8.48
C PRO A 66 -0.81 -15.19 8.24
N VAL A 67 0.17 -15.70 7.49
CA VAL A 67 1.39 -14.95 7.13
C VAL A 67 1.05 -13.77 6.22
N ILE A 68 0.24 -13.98 5.18
CA ILE A 68 -0.17 -12.90 4.27
C ILE A 68 -1.04 -11.88 5.00
N GLN A 69 -1.94 -12.32 5.87
CA GLN A 69 -2.76 -11.43 6.69
C GLN A 69 -1.88 -10.55 7.59
N LYS A 70 -0.85 -11.11 8.22
CA LYS A 70 0.12 -10.36 9.03
C LYS A 70 0.81 -9.28 8.19
N ASN A 71 1.35 -9.66 7.03
CA ASN A 71 2.09 -8.73 6.15
C ASN A 71 1.18 -7.61 5.62
N LEU A 72 -0.07 -7.92 5.24
CA LEU A 72 -1.05 -6.92 4.82
C LEU A 72 -1.40 -5.96 5.95
N THR A 73 -1.52 -6.47 7.18
CA THR A 73 -1.82 -5.66 8.37
C THR A 73 -0.66 -4.72 8.69
N GLU A 74 0.57 -5.22 8.61
CA GLU A 74 1.77 -4.42 8.85
C GLU A 74 1.93 -3.33 7.78
N LEU A 75 1.77 -3.68 6.50
CA LEU A 75 1.79 -2.71 5.42
C LEU A 75 0.71 -1.65 5.61
N GLN A 76 -0.52 -2.04 5.97
CA GLN A 76 -1.60 -1.09 6.26
C GLN A 76 -1.22 -0.11 7.38
N ARG A 77 -0.54 -0.56 8.44
CA ARG A 77 -0.07 0.31 9.53
C ARG A 77 0.99 1.29 9.04
N VAL A 78 1.96 0.84 8.24
CA VAL A 78 2.97 1.72 7.64
C VAL A 78 2.33 2.79 6.76
N ILE A 79 1.40 2.40 5.88
CA ILE A 79 0.71 3.34 5.00
C ILE A 79 -0.12 4.35 5.80
N SER A 80 -0.82 3.90 6.86
CA SER A 80 -1.55 4.81 7.75
C SER A 80 -0.63 5.80 8.47
N ALA A 81 0.54 5.37 8.94
CA ALA A 81 1.50 6.26 9.58
C ALA A 81 2.14 7.24 8.57
N LEU A 82 2.32 6.84 7.31
CA LEU A 82 2.75 7.74 6.24
C LEU A 82 1.69 8.81 5.95
N GLU A 83 0.40 8.47 5.97
CA GLU A 83 -0.69 9.43 5.74
C GLU A 83 -0.72 10.59 6.75
N ASP A 84 -0.19 10.36 7.96
CA ASP A 84 -0.11 11.40 8.99
C ASP A 84 0.96 12.47 8.67
N VAL A 85 1.94 12.14 7.82
CA VAL A 85 3.09 13.02 7.49
C VAL A 85 3.17 13.42 6.02
N VAL A 86 2.54 12.65 5.12
CA VAL A 86 2.50 12.91 3.68
C VAL A 86 1.10 12.72 3.11
N LYS A 87 0.78 13.44 2.04
CA LYS A 87 -0.51 13.28 1.35
C LYS A 87 -0.64 11.89 0.73
N GLN A 88 -1.84 11.31 0.81
CA GLN A 88 -2.13 9.96 0.30
C GLN A 88 -1.65 9.74 -1.15
N GLU A 89 -1.91 10.69 -2.04
CA GLU A 89 -1.56 10.63 -3.46
C GLU A 89 -0.05 10.60 -3.72
N ALA A 90 0.76 11.06 -2.76
CA ALA A 90 2.22 11.05 -2.86
C ALA A 90 2.84 9.73 -2.39
N ILE A 91 2.11 8.92 -1.60
CA ILE A 91 2.64 7.69 -0.99
C ILE A 91 3.02 6.67 -2.07
N GLY A 92 2.13 6.40 -3.03
CA GLY A 92 2.39 5.46 -4.13
C GLY A 92 3.69 5.79 -4.89
N PRO A 93 3.83 7.01 -5.44
CA PRO A 93 5.07 7.46 -6.08
C PRO A 93 6.29 7.42 -5.17
N TRP A 94 6.17 7.83 -3.91
CA TRP A 94 7.27 7.80 -2.95
C TRP A 94 7.81 6.38 -2.72
N MET A 95 6.93 5.37 -2.69
CA MET A 95 7.34 3.96 -2.53
C MET A 95 8.23 3.45 -3.67
N ASP A 96 8.18 4.07 -4.85
CA ASP A 96 8.94 3.69 -6.05
C ASP A 96 10.11 4.65 -6.37
N GLN A 97 10.40 5.61 -5.48
CA GLN A 97 11.51 6.56 -5.65
C GLN A 97 12.69 6.20 -4.74
N PRO A 98 13.95 6.27 -5.25
CA PRO A 98 15.14 6.15 -4.41
C PRO A 98 15.11 7.13 -3.24
N ASN A 99 15.44 6.65 -2.04
CA ASN A 99 15.45 7.46 -0.84
C ASN A 99 16.82 7.37 -0.13
N ALA A 100 17.44 8.52 0.13
CA ALA A 100 18.74 8.60 0.78
C ALA A 100 18.74 8.00 2.20
N ALA A 101 17.62 8.06 2.92
CA ALA A 101 17.46 7.42 4.24
C ALA A 101 17.58 5.88 4.17
N PHE A 102 17.46 5.32 2.96
CA PHE A 102 17.59 3.89 2.68
C PHE A 102 18.79 3.58 1.79
N GLU A 103 19.85 4.38 1.85
CA GLU A 103 21.08 4.20 1.06
C GLU A 103 20.81 4.16 -0.45
N GLY A 104 19.81 4.94 -0.90
CA GLY A 104 19.39 4.99 -2.30
C GLY A 104 18.43 3.88 -2.73
N LEU A 105 18.08 2.95 -1.84
CA LEU A 105 17.00 1.99 -2.11
C LEU A 105 15.65 2.70 -2.17
N LYS A 106 14.75 2.13 -2.96
CA LYS A 106 13.34 2.50 -2.94
C LYS A 106 12.67 1.91 -1.69
N PRO A 107 11.68 2.58 -1.08
CA PRO A 107 10.95 2.02 0.06
C PRO A 107 10.34 0.63 -0.23
N ILE A 108 9.89 0.38 -1.45
CA ILE A 108 9.41 -0.94 -1.87
C ILE A 108 10.50 -2.02 -1.78
N GLU A 109 11.74 -1.71 -2.17
CA GLU A 109 12.87 -2.64 -2.13
C GLU A 109 13.30 -2.94 -0.69
N VAL A 110 13.18 -1.96 0.22
CA VAL A 110 13.42 -2.15 1.66
C VAL A 110 12.43 -3.16 2.24
N ILE A 111 11.14 -3.02 1.91
CA ILE A 111 10.10 -3.95 2.38
C ILE A 111 10.29 -5.34 1.78
N GLU A 112 10.64 -5.45 0.49
CA GLU A 112 10.94 -6.72 -0.18
C GLU A 112 12.06 -7.50 0.49
N ARG A 113 13.06 -6.80 1.04
CA ARG A 113 14.19 -7.39 1.76
C ARG A 113 13.83 -7.79 3.20
N GLY A 114 12.61 -7.54 3.65
CA GLY A 114 12.18 -7.77 5.03
C GLY A 114 12.66 -6.71 6.01
N GLU A 115 13.12 -5.56 5.51
CA GLU A 115 13.70 -4.48 6.32
C GLU A 115 12.67 -3.38 6.66
N ILE A 116 11.39 -3.74 6.80
CA ILE A 116 10.28 -2.80 7.04
C ILE A 116 10.49 -1.93 8.30
N ASP A 117 11.25 -2.41 9.28
CA ASP A 117 11.66 -1.64 10.47
C ASP A 117 12.44 -0.37 10.13
N ARG A 118 13.16 -0.33 8.99
CA ARG A 118 13.82 0.89 8.50
C ARG A 118 12.79 1.96 8.13
N ILE A 119 11.66 1.56 7.54
CA ILE A 119 10.55 2.48 7.22
C ILE A 119 9.96 3.04 8.52
N TRP A 120 9.73 2.19 9.52
CA TRP A 120 9.24 2.61 10.83
C TRP A 120 10.18 3.59 11.52
N ARG A 121 11.50 3.36 11.46
CA ARG A 121 12.49 4.26 12.05
C ARG A 121 12.46 5.64 11.39
N MET A 122 12.39 5.70 10.06
CA MET A 122 12.27 6.96 9.33
C MET A 122 10.97 7.70 9.69
N LEU A 123 9.84 6.98 9.78
CA LEU A 123 8.56 7.56 10.18
C LEU A 123 8.60 8.14 11.59
N TYR A 124 9.18 7.41 12.54
CA TYR A 124 9.35 7.89 13.91
C TYR A 124 10.13 9.21 13.96
N GLN A 125 11.22 9.30 13.20
CA GLN A 125 12.06 10.51 13.11
C GLN A 125 11.28 11.69 12.50
N LEU A 126 10.53 11.45 11.41
CA LEU A 126 9.68 12.47 10.79
C LEU A 126 8.60 12.98 11.76
N GLN A 127 8.04 12.08 12.59
CA GLN A 127 7.02 12.42 13.57
C GLN A 127 7.60 13.11 14.83
N SER A 128 8.81 12.75 15.25
CA SER A 128 9.46 13.36 16.44
C SER A 128 10.04 14.75 16.15
N GLY A 129 10.26 15.08 14.87
CA GLY A 129 10.89 16.33 14.46
C GLY A 129 12.42 16.31 14.55
N ASP A 130 13.01 15.13 14.80
CA ASP A 130 14.47 14.95 14.80
C ASP A 130 14.95 14.81 13.34
N ALA A 131 15.58 15.86 12.82
CA ALA A 131 16.14 15.87 11.46
C ALA A 131 17.48 15.09 11.40
N PHE A 132 17.71 14.45 10.25
CA PHE A 132 18.93 13.71 9.88
C PHE A 132 20.19 14.57 9.87
#